data_AF-A0A1M5MR46-F1
#
_entry.id   AF-A0A1M5MR46-F1
#
_cell.length_a   1.000
_cell.length_b   1.000
_cell.length_c   1.000
_cell.angle_alpha   90.00
_cell.angle_beta   90.00
_cell.angle_gamma   90.00
#
_symmetry.space_group_name_H-M   'P 1'
#
loop_
_entity.id
_entity.type
_entity.pdbx_description
1 polymer ?
#
loop_
_entity_poly.entity_id
_entity_poly.type
_entity_poly.pdbx_seq_one_letter_code
_entity_poly.pdbx_strand_id
1 'polypeptide(L)' 'MSKAIAGHKYRHYKKDTMIYTVVTADALDCETVEPLVLYRSEYETPDHPKGTLWVRSRKDFESRVMLPDGVEMDRFTEI' A
#
# COMPACT_ATOMS: atom_id res chain seq x y z
N MET A 1 -11.06 -7.76 -9.86
CA MET A 1 -11.38 -7.37 -8.47
C MET A 1 -10.14 -6.69 -7.89
N SER A 2 -10.31 -5.71 -6.99
CA SER A 2 -9.18 -5.00 -6.38
C SER A 2 -8.31 -5.97 -5.57
N LYS A 3 -6.98 -5.79 -5.60
CA LYS A 3 -6.05 -6.51 -4.73
C LYS A 3 -5.97 -5.88 -3.34
N ALA A 4 -6.43 -4.64 -3.15
CA ALA A 4 -6.42 -3.94 -1.86
C ALA A 4 -7.69 -4.30 -1.06
N ILE A 5 -7.59 -5.30 -0.18
CA ILE A 5 -8.74 -5.83 0.56
C ILE A 5 -8.72 -5.25 1.97
N ALA A 6 -9.83 -4.62 2.38
CA ALA A 6 -9.97 -4.05 3.72
C ALA A 6 -9.74 -5.11 4.81
N GLY A 7 -8.92 -4.78 5.81
CA GLY A 7 -8.52 -5.68 6.90
C GLY A 7 -7.30 -6.57 6.60
N HIS A 8 -6.88 -6.68 5.34
CA HIS A 8 -5.75 -7.53 4.96
C HIS A 8 -4.42 -6.80 5.12
N LYS A 9 -3.34 -7.58 5.29
CA LYS A 9 -1.98 -7.07 5.48
C LYS A 9 -1.17 -7.21 4.21
N TYR A 10 -0.34 -6.21 3.96
CA TYR A 10 0.51 -6.12 2.79
C TYR A 10 1.92 -5.69 3.18
N ARG A 11 2.91 -6.33 2.57
CA ARG A 11 4.32 -5.98 2.66
C ARG A 11 4.72 -5.15 1.45
N HIS A 12 5.36 -4.02 1.66
CA HIS A 12 5.93 -3.23 0.57
C HIS A 12 7.26 -3.82 0.11
N TYR A 13 7.51 -3.83 -1.20
CA TYR A 13 8.71 -4.41 -1.82
C TYR A 13 10.07 -3.87 -1.31
N LYS A 14 10.07 -2.76 -0.57
CA LYS A 14 11.31 -2.06 -0.20
C LYS A 14 12.02 -2.73 0.97
N LYS A 15 11.27 -3.24 1.94
CA LYS A 15 11.79 -3.83 3.18
C LYS A 15 10.76 -4.77 3.78
N ASP A 16 11.21 -5.89 4.33
CA ASP A 16 10.32 -6.88 4.95
C ASP A 16 9.55 -6.35 6.16
N THR A 17 10.09 -5.31 6.82
CA THR A 17 9.48 -4.66 7.98
C THR A 17 8.39 -3.65 7.61
N MET A 18 8.28 -3.25 6.33
CA MET A 18 7.27 -2.30 5.87
C MET A 18 5.94 -3.00 5.64
N ILE A 19 5.27 -3.31 6.75
CA ILE A 19 3.95 -3.94 6.78
C ILE A 19 2.87 -2.89 6.95
N TYR A 20 1.79 -3.05 6.20
CA TYR A 20 0.62 -2.18 6.26
C TYR A 20 -0.66 -3.00 6.31
N THR A 21 -1.70 -2.47 6.95
CA THR A 21 -3.06 -3.00 6.90
C THR A 21 -3.92 -2.09 6.04
N VAL A 22 -4.61 -2.61 5.04
CA VAL A 22 -5.57 -1.81 4.26
C VAL A 22 -6.77 -1.50 5.15
N VAL A 23 -7.11 -0.22 5.31
CA VAL A 23 -8.26 0.23 6.08
C VAL A 23 -9.51 0.20 5.21
N THR A 24 -9.41 0.79 4.01
CA THR A 24 -10.45 0.71 2.98
C THR A 24 -9.84 0.95 1.60
N ALA A 25 -10.39 0.29 0.60
CA ALA A 25 -10.11 0.57 -0.80
C ALA A 25 -11.25 1.34 -1.48
N ASP A 26 -12.35 1.65 -0.80
CA ASP A 26 -13.54 2.31 -1.39
C ASP A 26 -13.46 3.85 -1.34
N ALA A 27 -12.25 4.40 -1.21
CA ALA A 27 -12.02 5.84 -1.22
C ALA A 27 -11.90 6.37 -2.66
N LEU A 28 -12.36 7.60 -2.88
CA LEU A 28 -12.17 8.35 -4.12
C LEU A 28 -11.45 9.66 -3.80
N ASP A 29 -10.57 10.06 -4.72
CA ASP A 29 -9.96 11.38 -4.70
C ASP A 29 -11.02 12.47 -4.94
N CYS A 30 -11.04 13.53 -4.14
CA CYS A 30 -12.10 14.54 -4.24
C CYS A 30 -11.97 15.47 -5.44
N GLU A 31 -10.79 15.57 -6.04
CA GLU A 31 -10.52 16.44 -7.19
C GLU A 31 -10.71 15.68 -8.52
N THR A 32 -10.30 14.41 -8.56
CA THR A 32 -10.23 13.60 -9.78
C THR A 32 -11.22 12.44 -9.84
N VAL A 33 -11.83 12.07 -8.70
CA VAL A 33 -12.73 10.91 -8.57
C VAL A 33 -12.00 9.58 -8.89
N GLU A 34 -10.67 9.58 -8.86
CA GLU A 34 -9.90 8.34 -9.06
C GLU A 34 -9.91 7.47 -7.80
N PRO A 35 -9.90 6.12 -7.94
CA PRO A 35 -9.87 5.21 -6.81
C PRO A 35 -8.58 5.34 -5.98
N LEU A 36 -8.75 5.45 -4.66
CA LEU A 36 -7.69 5.53 -3.67
C LEU A 36 -7.72 4.31 -2.73
N VAL A 37 -6.60 4.06 -2.07
CA VAL A 37 -6.45 3.08 -1.00
C VAL A 37 -5.99 3.83 0.24
N LEU A 38 -6.75 3.69 1.33
CA LEU A 38 -6.36 4.14 2.67
C LEU A 38 -5.78 2.93 3.42
N TYR A 39 -4.56 3.06 3.90
CA TYR A 39 -3.85 1.97 4.57
C TYR A 39 -3.04 2.49 5.76
N ARG A 40 -2.84 1.64 6.76
CA ARG A 40 -2.19 1.96 8.03
C ARG A 40 -0.85 1.25 8.12
N SER A 41 0.21 1.97 8.49
CA SER A 41 1.51 1.38 8.82
C SER A 41 1.48 0.59 10.13
N GLU A 42 2.04 -0.62 10.12
CA GLU A 42 2.13 -1.53 11.28
C GLU A 42 3.51 -1.49 11.97
N TYR A 43 4.36 -0.56 11.55
CA TYR A 43 5.72 -0.33 12.02
C TYR A 43 5.93 1.15 12.30
N GLU A 44 6.93 1.47 13.13
CA GLU A 44 7.34 2.83 13.44
C GLU A 44 8.61 3.23 12.68
N THR A 45 8.78 4.54 12.45
CA THR A 45 10.02 5.14 11.93
C THR A 45 10.35 6.38 12.75
N PRO A 46 11.58 6.93 12.62
CA PRO A 46 11.90 8.23 13.21
C PRO A 46 10.99 9.37 12.73
N ASP A 47 10.44 9.27 11.51
CA ASP A 47 9.64 10.33 10.88
C ASP A 47 8.15 10.21 11.17
N HIS A 48 7.65 9.00 11.41
CA HIS A 48 6.23 8.75 11.64
C HIS A 48 5.98 7.56 12.58
N PRO A 49 5.02 7.68 13.52
CA PRO A 49 4.74 6.60 14.46
C PRO A 49 4.02 5.42 13.79
N LYS A 50 4.04 4.27 14.44
CA LYS A 50 3.18 3.14 14.10
C LYS A 50 1.70 3.58 14.14
N GLY A 51 0.93 3.11 13.18
CA GLY A 51 -0.48 3.47 13.03
C GLY A 51 -0.73 4.67 12.13
N THR A 52 0.32 5.26 11.54
CA THR A 52 0.18 6.34 10.55
C THR A 52 -0.63 5.87 9.35
N LEU A 53 -1.64 6.65 8.97
CA LEU A 53 -2.49 6.43 7.81
C LEU A 53 -1.87 7.06 6.56
N TRP A 54 -1.98 6.33 5.46
CA TRP A 54 -1.45 6.71 4.15
C TRP A 54 -2.55 6.58 3.11
N VAL A 55 -2.50 7.48 2.13
CA VAL A 55 -3.38 7.47 0.98
C VAL A 55 -2.53 7.32 -0.27
N ARG A 56 -2.96 6.45 -1.19
CA ARG A 56 -2.29 6.22 -2.47
C ARG A 56 -3.34 5.88 -3.52
N SER A 57 -3.07 6.17 -4.80
CA SER A 57 -3.94 5.69 -5.86
C SER A 57 -3.99 4.16 -5.89
N ARG A 58 -5.16 3.60 -6.15
CA ARG A 58 -5.34 2.14 -6.22
C ARG A 58 -4.46 1.53 -7.31
N LYS A 59 -4.36 2.21 -8.45
CA LYS A 59 -3.49 1.81 -9.57
C LYS A 59 -2.03 1.65 -9.14
N ASP A 60 -1.51 2.57 -8.33
CA ASP A 60 -0.12 2.51 -7.87
C ASP A 60 0.07 1.49 -6.73
N PHE A 61 -0.92 1.32 -5.85
CA PHE A 61 -0.90 0.27 -4.83
C PHE A 61 -0.85 -1.13 -5.46
N GLU A 62 -1.65 -1.36 -6.50
CA GLU A 62 -1.75 -2.66 -7.19
C GLU A 62 -0.68 -2.84 -8.29
N SER A 63 0.22 -1.88 -8.45
CA SER A 63 1.23 -1.91 -9.50
C SER A 63 2.32 -2.93 -9.22
N ARG A 64 3.06 -3.27 -10.27
CA ARG A 64 4.30 -4.03 -10.17
C ARG A 64 5.48 -3.06 -10.27
N VAL A 65 6.63 -3.46 -9.71
CA VAL A 65 7.88 -2.70 -9.74
C VAL A 65 8.98 -3.59 -10.29
N MET A 66 9.86 -2.99 -11.09
CA MET A 66 11.08 -3.65 -11.57
C MET A 66 12.24 -3.27 -10.65
N LEU A 67 12.87 -4.28 -10.07
CA LEU A 67 14.05 -4.13 -9.21
C LEU A 67 15.32 -3.95 -10.07
N PRO A 68 16.42 -3.42 -9.50
CA PRO A 68 17.68 -3.24 -10.23
C PRO A 68 18.30 -4.53 -10.80
N ASP A 69 17.95 -5.68 -10.24
CA ASP A 69 18.36 -7.01 -10.70
C ASP A 69 17.48 -7.56 -11.84
N GLY A 70 16.48 -6.79 -12.29
CA GLY A 70 15.55 -7.16 -13.34
C GLY A 70 14.33 -7.96 -12.86
N VAL A 71 14.21 -8.26 -11.56
CA VAL A 71 13.06 -8.98 -11.02
C VAL A 71 11.85 -8.07 -10.96
N GLU A 72 10.73 -8.53 -11.52
CA GLU A 72 9.43 -7.85 -11.42
C GLU A 72 8.60 -8.44 -10.28
N MET A 73 8.11 -7.59 -9.38
CA MET A 73 7.26 -8.02 -8.27
C MET A 73 6.15 -7.01 -7.97
N ASP A 74 5.13 -7.45 -7.24
CA ASP A 74 4.06 -6.56 -6.79
C ASP A 74 4.63 -5.52 -5.83
N ARG A 75 4.22 -4.27 -5.96
CA ARG A 75 4.63 -3.18 -5.06
C ARG A 75 4.26 -3.51 -3.61
N PHE A 76 3.06 -4.07 -3.44
CA PHE A 76 2.50 -4.54 -2.20
C PHE A 76 2.09 -6.00 -2.35
N THR A 77 2.70 -6.89 -1.58
CA THR A 77 2.37 -8.31 -1.56
C THR A 77 1.55 -8.63 -0.32
N GLU A 78 0.39 -9.27 -0.50
CA GLU A 78 -0.44 -9.75 0.62
C GLU A 78 0.29 -10.81 1.46
N ILE A 79 0.13 -10.78 2.78
CA ILE A 79 0.82 -11.67 3.74
C ILE A 79 -0.09 -12.26 4.81
#